data_AF-A0A0D1KMV2-F1
#
_entry.id   AF-A0A0D1KMV2-F1
#
_cell.length_a   1.000
_cell.length_b   1.000
_cell.length_c   1.000
_cell.angle_alpha   90.00
_cell.angle_beta   90.00
_cell.angle_gamma   90.00
#
_symmetry.space_group_name_H-M   'P 1'
#
loop_
_entity.id
_entity.type
_entity.pdbx_description
1 polymer ?
#
loop_
_entity_poly.entity_id
_entity_poly.type
_entity_poly.pdbx_seq_one_letter_code
_entity_poly.pdbx_strand_id
1 'polypeptide(L)' 'MKRIQHIDVEQTFYSRLFNLYQVGIFTAGDSHSIGYLGKEEAFKLKKALLDYLIKIGMDIDE' A
#
# COMPACT_ATOMS: atom_id res chain seq x y z
N MET A 1 1.74 18.21 9.34
CA MET A 1 2.68 17.59 8.37
C MET A 1 2.04 16.28 7.92
N LYS A 2 1.70 16.11 6.63
CA LYS A 2 1.07 14.88 6.13
C LYS A 2 2.18 13.83 5.96
N ARG A 3 2.36 12.96 6.97
CA ARG A 3 3.37 11.89 6.97
C ARG A 3 2.68 10.57 6.62
N ILE A 4 3.28 9.80 5.72
CA ILE A 4 2.91 8.39 5.52
C ILE A 4 3.61 7.59 6.60
N GLN A 5 2.85 6.79 7.32
CA GLN A 5 3.39 5.92 8.35
C GLN A 5 3.95 4.67 7.66
N HIS A 6 3.08 3.85 7.08
CA HIS A 6 3.49 2.62 6.41
C HIS A 6 2.61 2.32 5.19
N ILE A 7 3.11 1.47 4.32
CA ILE A 7 2.40 0.95 3.14
C ILE A 7 2.50 -0.57 3.15
N ASP A 8 1.37 -1.25 3.14
CA ASP A 8 1.30 -2.70 3.27
C ASP A 8 0.58 -3.39 2.12
N VAL A 9 0.97 -4.62 1.86
CA VAL A 9 0.23 -5.54 1.01
C VAL A 9 -0.50 -6.51 1.92
N GLU A 10 -1.82 -6.47 1.89
CA GLU A 10 -2.66 -7.31 2.74
C GLU A 10 -3.66 -8.12 1.92
N GLN A 11 -4.19 -9.15 2.55
CA GLN A 11 -5.19 -10.02 1.95
C GLN A 11 -6.26 -10.33 3.00
N THR A 12 -7.45 -9.76 2.79
CA THR A 12 -8.61 -10.02 3.66
C THR A 12 -9.08 -11.47 3.52
N PHE A 13 -9.87 -11.94 4.49
CA PHE A 13 -10.40 -13.30 4.47
C PHE A 13 -11.16 -13.62 3.17
N TYR A 14 -12.03 -12.72 2.71
CA TYR A 14 -12.78 -12.90 1.47
C TYR A 14 -11.89 -12.83 0.22
N SER A 15 -10.86 -11.99 0.24
CA SER A 15 -9.93 -11.84 -0.88
C SER A 15 -9.13 -13.11 -1.17
N ARG A 16 -8.91 -13.97 -0.15
CA ARG A 16 -8.20 -15.26 -0.30
C ARG A 16 -8.90 -16.21 -1.29
N LEU A 17 -10.23 -16.24 -1.27
CA LEU A 17 -11.03 -17.09 -2.16
C LEU A 17 -10.78 -16.78 -3.64
N PHE A 18 -10.46 -15.52 -3.94
CA PHE A 18 -10.26 -15.03 -5.30
C PHE A 18 -8.78 -14.78 -5.63
N ASN A 19 -7.86 -15.11 -4.71
CA ASN A 19 -6.44 -14.79 -4.80
C ASN A 19 -6.17 -13.29 -5.08
N LEU A 20 -6.99 -12.43 -4.48
CA LEU A 20 -6.90 -10.98 -4.61
C LEU A 20 -6.17 -10.39 -3.41
N TYR A 21 -5.48 -9.28 -3.65
CA TYR A 21 -4.69 -8.52 -2.69
C TYR A 21 -5.12 -7.06 -2.72
N GLN A 22 -4.71 -6.32 -1.70
CA GLN A 22 -4.85 -4.87 -1.66
C GLN A 22 -3.58 -4.22 -1.13
N VAL A 23 -3.32 -3.00 -1.58
CA VAL A 23 -2.28 -2.14 -1.02
C VAL A 23 -2.94 -1.15 -0.07
N GLY A 24 -2.60 -1.20 1.21
CA GLY A 24 -3.01 -0.26 2.24
C GLY A 24 -1.98 0.85 2.40
N ILE A 25 -2.44 2.10 2.42
CA ILE A 25 -1.64 3.31 2.60
C ILE A 25 -2.13 3.97 3.87
N PHE A 26 -1.27 4.02 4.90
CA PHE A 26 -1.63 4.53 6.21
C PHE A 26 -0.88 5.84 6.47
N THR A 27 -1.64 6.87 6.84
CA THR A 27 -1.12 8.19 7.17
C THR A 27 -1.41 8.52 8.63
N ALA A 28 -0.84 9.60 9.14
CA ALA A 28 -1.05 10.03 10.53
C ALA A 28 -2.51 10.34 10.92
N GLY A 29 -3.46 10.39 9.98
CA GLY A 29 -4.87 10.68 10.29
C GLY A 29 -5.89 10.02 9.37
N ASP A 30 -5.46 9.20 8.42
CA ASP A 30 -6.36 8.51 7.49
C ASP A 30 -5.71 7.25 6.91
N SER A 31 -6.53 6.35 6.38
CA SER A 31 -6.09 5.18 5.64
C SER A 31 -6.84 5.03 4.32
N HIS A 32 -6.11 4.63 3.29
CA HIS A 32 -6.67 4.35 1.97
C HIS A 32 -6.22 2.98 1.50
N SER A 33 -7.07 2.27 0.77
CA SER A 33 -6.73 0.99 0.19
C SER A 33 -7.02 0.94 -1.30
N ILE A 34 -6.12 0.32 -2.05
CA ILE A 34 -6.29 0.00 -3.47
C ILE A 34 -6.40 -1.51 -3.57
N GLY A 35 -7.63 -2.00 -3.76
CA GLY A 35 -7.95 -3.43 -3.72
C GLY A 35 -8.13 -4.10 -5.07
N TYR A 36 -8.51 -5.38 -5.00
CA TYR A 36 -8.79 -6.25 -6.14
C TYR A 36 -7.60 -6.42 -7.11
N LEU A 37 -6.39 -6.50 -6.54
CA LEU A 37 -5.14 -6.67 -7.29
C LEU A 37 -4.69 -8.13 -7.31
N GLY A 38 -4.04 -8.53 -8.40
CA GLY A 38 -3.22 -9.74 -8.39
C GLY A 38 -2.03 -9.58 -7.43
N LYS A 39 -1.47 -10.70 -6.97
CA LYS A 39 -0.34 -10.68 -6.02
C LYS A 39 0.82 -9.84 -6.55
N GLU A 40 1.27 -10.13 -7.76
CA GLU A 40 2.41 -9.42 -8.35
C GLU A 40 2.14 -7.94 -8.56
N GLU A 41 0.94 -7.60 -9.00
CA GLU A 41 0.49 -6.22 -9.21
C GLU A 41 0.47 -5.45 -7.90
N ALA A 42 0.02 -6.06 -6.80
CA ALA A 42 0.04 -5.44 -5.47
C ALA A 42 1.46 -5.14 -4.99
N PHE A 43 2.40 -6.08 -5.15
CA PHE A 43 3.80 -5.85 -4.79
C PHE A 43 4.49 -4.81 -5.70
N LYS A 44 4.21 -4.85 -7.02
CA LYS A 44 4.69 -3.83 -7.97
C LYS A 44 4.17 -2.44 -7.60
N LEU A 45 2.88 -2.34 -7.23
CA LEU A 45 2.25 -1.09 -6.81
C LEU A 45 2.85 -0.56 -5.50
N LYS A 46 3.00 -1.40 -4.47
CA LYS A 46 3.68 -1.01 -3.22
C LYS A 46 5.05 -0.43 -3.50
N LYS A 47 5.87 -1.12 -4.30
CA LYS A 47 7.20 -0.64 -4.67
C LYS A 47 7.17 0.69 -5.41
N ALA A 48 6.32 0.81 -6.43
CA ALA A 48 6.18 2.04 -7.21
C ALA A 48 5.75 3.25 -6.35
N LEU A 49 4.87 3.02 -5.37
CA LEU A 49 4.46 4.04 -4.41
C LEU A 49 5.62 4.46 -3.52
N LEU A 50 6.36 3.51 -2.93
CA LEU A 50 7.54 3.82 -2.11
C LEU A 50 8.58 4.61 -2.91
N ASP A 51 8.93 4.16 -4.11
CA ASP A 51 9.89 4.84 -5.00
C ASP A 51 9.45 6.27 -5.33
N TYR A 52 8.15 6.46 -5.60
CA TYR A 52 7.58 7.78 -5.88
C TYR A 52 7.65 8.71 -4.66
N LEU A 53 7.31 8.20 -3.48
CA LEU A 53 7.28 8.96 -2.22
C LEU A 53 8.68 9.41 -1.79
N ILE A 54 9.67 8.52 -1.91
CA ILE A 54 11.08 8.84 -1.70
C ILE A 54 11.53 9.94 -2.67
N LYS A 55 11.17 9.81 -3.95
CA LYS A 55 11.53 10.78 -4.99
C LYS A 55 10.99 12.19 -4.70
N ILE A 56 9.80 12.31 -4.11
CA ILE A 56 9.23 13.61 -3.74
C ILE A 56 9.64 14.11 -2.34
N GLY A 57 10.54 13.38 -1.66
CA GLY A 57 11.09 13.77 -0.36
C GLY A 57 10.14 13.54 0.82
N MET A 58 9.20 12.59 0.71
CA MET A 58 8.37 12.19 1.84
C MET A 58 9.13 11.22 2.75
N ASP A 59 9.05 11.47 4.05
CA ASP A 59 9.61 10.62 5.09
C ASP A 59 8.62 9.48 5.41
N ILE A 60 9.11 8.24 5.37
CA ILE A 60 8.32 7.01 5.56
C ILE A 60 8.95 6.23 6.71
N ASP A 61 8.15 5.91 7.73
CA ASP A 61 8.57 5.05 8.84
C ASP A 61 8.25 3.60 8.46
N GLU A 62 9.15 2.94 7.74
CA GLU A 62 8.98 1.51 7.42
C GLU A 62 9.25 0.60 8.65
#